data_AF-A0A946LE44-F1
#
_entry.id   AF-A0A946LE44-F1
#
_cell.length_a   1.000
_cell.length_b   1.000
_cell.length_c   1.000
_cell.angle_alpha   90.00
_cell.angle_beta   90.00
_cell.angle_gamma   90.00
#
_symmetry.space_group_name_H-M   'P 1'
#
loop_
_entity.id
_entity.type
_entity.pdbx_description
1 polymer ?
#
loop_
_entity_poly.entity_id
_entity_poly.type
_entity_poly.pdbx_seq_one_letter_code
_entity_poly.pdbx_strand_id
1 'polypeptide(L)'
;MCGICGISLSERNHVDAELLRSMNNAIYHRGPDSDGFYEAEGVGLAMRRLAIIDLTTGDQPIANEDESVWIVFNGEIFNFQDLQTGLRARGHHLKTNGDTECIVHLYEEKGVDCVKELRGQFAFAIWDKKQARLMLARDRMGQKPLYYTVQDGKLYFSSELNSLLEGLPARPEMNLQAIDLYLSLQYIPDPHTAYEGVFKLPPAHTLVWQNGQIHLERYWALDFAPKWDAPQAELEEILREKVREAVRVRMIADVPLGAHLSGGIDSSIVVGLMAQQSNQPIKTFSVGFEEQDFSELPYARAVAERYATDHHEFILTYGDIPATLEKLVNHFGEPFADPSALPLYLLSKITREHVTVALNGDGGDDLLAGYMRYWLDPWADAYTRLPNALTRGLLPSILQRLPDASNRPVGHSLVNGLKRLEQLTEIDPRASILRWGSYFSPTQRRALWKPAFWNESQAHNAEAILSSAFDMLDGAGRLDRTLYSDSQTYLPGDLLVKADRMTMAASLEGRSPFLDHHVAEFAARLPEKMKMHGRTGKYLLRNAFAEMLPENVLGHKKQGFGIPVGAWFRDPLAAWTRERLLGVDAPLAAWFNPKAIEDMLTEHLDGRVDHGKRIWALVMLSLWKK
;
A
#
# COMPACT_ATOMS: atom_id res chain seq x y z
N MET A 1 -12.29 8.19 7.25
CA MET A 1 -11.77 6.83 7.05
C MET A 1 -12.18 5.89 8.16
N CYS A 2 -12.76 4.75 7.84
CA CYS A 2 -13.45 3.92 8.82
C CYS A 2 -12.78 2.54 8.97
N GLY A 3 -13.33 1.72 9.85
CA GLY A 3 -13.16 0.27 9.80
C GLY A 3 -14.52 -0.37 9.59
N ILE A 4 -14.59 -1.41 8.75
CA ILE A 4 -15.80 -2.21 8.54
C ILE A 4 -15.52 -3.68 8.81
N CYS A 5 -16.49 -4.39 9.36
CA CYS A 5 -16.46 -5.83 9.53
C CYS A 5 -17.86 -6.43 9.50
N GLY A 6 -17.97 -7.74 9.31
CA GLY A 6 -19.26 -8.41 9.35
C GLY A 6 -19.21 -9.89 9.00
N ILE A 7 -20.37 -10.50 9.17
CA ILE A 7 -20.61 -11.93 8.97
C ILE A 7 -21.90 -12.08 8.17
N SER A 8 -21.89 -12.91 7.13
CA SER A 8 -23.10 -13.31 6.40
C SER A 8 -23.20 -14.83 6.32
N LEU A 9 -24.37 -15.36 6.61
CA LEU A 9 -24.62 -16.79 6.78
C LEU A 9 -25.31 -17.35 5.52
N SER A 10 -24.96 -18.57 5.12
CA SER A 10 -25.67 -19.30 4.06
C SER A 10 -27.06 -19.75 4.51
N GLU A 11 -27.22 -20.00 5.80
CA GLU A 11 -28.49 -20.32 6.45
C GLU A 11 -29.03 -19.10 7.19
N ARG A 12 -30.35 -18.97 7.23
CA ARG A 12 -31.03 -17.83 7.82
C ARG A 12 -31.11 -17.89 9.35
N ASN A 13 -29.94 -17.84 9.98
CA ASN A 13 -29.78 -17.75 11.43
C ASN A 13 -29.36 -16.33 11.84
N HIS A 14 -29.33 -16.06 13.14
CA HIS A 14 -28.76 -14.81 13.66
C HIS A 14 -27.26 -14.92 13.84
N VAL A 15 -26.56 -13.82 13.56
CA VAL A 15 -25.14 -13.66 13.91
C VAL A 15 -25.04 -13.41 15.42
N ASP A 16 -23.99 -13.94 16.04
CA ASP A 16 -23.67 -13.65 17.44
C ASP A 16 -23.25 -12.18 17.59
N ALA A 17 -24.06 -11.42 18.33
CA ALA A 17 -23.86 -9.99 18.56
C ALA A 17 -22.57 -9.68 19.33
N GLU A 18 -22.17 -10.54 20.28
CA GLU A 18 -20.93 -10.34 21.05
C GLU A 18 -19.70 -10.56 20.17
N LEU A 19 -19.76 -11.58 19.31
CA LEU A 19 -18.71 -11.84 18.32
C LEU A 19 -18.55 -10.65 17.37
N LEU A 20 -19.65 -10.12 16.82
CA LEU A 20 -19.64 -8.97 15.94
C LEU A 20 -19.05 -7.72 16.64
N ARG A 21 -19.37 -7.51 17.92
CA ARG A 21 -18.78 -6.44 18.73
C ARG A 21 -17.28 -6.64 18.95
N SER A 22 -16.82 -7.87 19.19
CA SER A 22 -15.39 -8.17 19.31
C SER A 22 -14.64 -7.84 18.02
N MET A 23 -15.16 -8.28 16.88
CA MET A 23 -14.61 -7.94 15.56
C MET A 23 -14.53 -6.42 15.36
N ASN A 24 -15.57 -5.68 15.76
CA ASN A 24 -15.60 -4.23 15.63
C ASN A 24 -14.64 -3.50 16.59
N ASN A 25 -14.38 -4.07 17.78
CA ASN A 25 -13.45 -3.51 18.76
C ASN A 25 -11.99 -3.64 18.30
N ALA A 26 -11.65 -4.73 17.61
CA ALA A 26 -10.29 -4.97 17.09
C ALA A 26 -9.82 -3.94 16.04
N ILE A 27 -10.74 -3.13 15.48
CA ILE A 27 -10.47 -2.06 14.52
C ILE A 27 -10.78 -0.66 15.07
N TYR A 28 -10.89 -0.50 16.39
CA TYR A 28 -11.21 0.78 17.04
C TYR A 28 -10.29 1.94 16.61
N HIS A 29 -8.97 1.69 16.50
CA HIS A 29 -7.99 2.71 16.10
C HIS A 29 -8.29 3.32 14.73
N ARG A 30 -9.03 2.63 13.86
CA ARG A 30 -9.40 3.16 12.55
C ARG A 30 -10.47 4.25 12.64
N GLY A 31 -11.39 4.13 13.58
CA GLY A 31 -12.55 5.01 13.70
C GLY A 31 -12.94 5.20 15.15
N PRO A 32 -12.25 6.12 15.87
CA PRO A 32 -12.46 6.31 17.30
C PRO A 32 -13.69 7.16 17.64
N ASP A 33 -14.33 7.81 16.67
CA ASP A 33 -15.37 8.82 16.92
C ASP A 33 -16.74 8.21 17.22
N SER A 34 -17.13 7.15 16.52
CA SER A 34 -18.36 6.39 16.80
C SER A 34 -18.29 4.93 16.28
N ASP A 35 -19.25 4.11 16.68
CA ASP A 35 -19.52 2.81 16.08
C ASP A 35 -20.99 2.64 15.70
N GLY A 36 -21.25 1.63 14.87
CA GLY A 36 -22.61 1.23 14.53
C GLY A 36 -22.70 -0.22 14.10
N PHE A 37 -23.92 -0.75 14.20
CA PHE A 37 -24.24 -2.16 14.00
C PHE A 37 -25.56 -2.29 13.25
N TYR A 38 -25.64 -3.26 12.34
CA TYR A 38 -26.88 -3.70 11.72
C TYR A 38 -26.94 -5.23 11.80
N GLU A 39 -27.96 -5.75 12.47
CA GLU A 39 -28.14 -7.17 12.73
C GLU A 39 -29.49 -7.59 12.17
N ALA A 40 -29.48 -8.62 11.32
CA ALA A 40 -30.69 -9.18 10.75
C ALA A 40 -30.52 -10.70 10.55
N GLU A 41 -31.60 -11.37 10.16
CA GLU A 41 -31.56 -12.77 9.78
C GLU A 41 -30.56 -12.96 8.60
N GLY A 42 -29.53 -13.78 8.82
CA GLY A 42 -28.50 -14.10 7.84
C GLY A 42 -27.33 -13.11 7.73
N VAL A 43 -27.31 -12.00 8.48
CA VAL A 43 -26.24 -11.00 8.39
C VAL A 43 -26.02 -10.19 9.67
N GLY A 44 -24.76 -9.85 9.93
CA GLY A 44 -24.33 -8.84 10.89
C GLY A 44 -23.29 -7.93 10.25
N LEU A 45 -23.55 -6.63 10.23
CA LEU A 45 -22.63 -5.60 9.73
C LEU A 45 -22.24 -4.70 10.89
N ALA A 46 -20.97 -4.32 10.98
CA ALA A 46 -20.49 -3.38 11.97
C ALA A 46 -19.42 -2.45 11.40
N MET A 47 -19.30 -1.27 12.01
CA MET A 47 -18.30 -0.28 11.60
C MET A 47 -17.78 0.57 12.75
N ARG A 48 -16.59 1.13 12.52
CA ARG A 48 -15.91 2.16 13.32
C ARG A 48 -15.74 3.41 12.48
N ARG A 49 -16.22 4.56 12.97
CA ARG A 49 -16.26 5.81 12.21
C ARG A 49 -15.12 6.75 12.62
N LEU A 50 -14.41 7.27 11.62
CA LEU A 50 -13.68 8.54 11.73
C LEU A 50 -14.52 9.56 10.95
N ALA A 51 -15.13 10.50 11.64
CA ALA A 51 -16.05 11.46 11.08
C ALA A 51 -15.28 12.57 10.33
N ILE A 52 -15.42 12.59 9.00
CA ILE A 52 -14.71 13.54 8.11
C ILE A 52 -15.69 14.37 7.29
N ILE A 53 -16.69 13.72 6.69
CA ILE A 53 -17.79 14.36 5.97
C ILE A 53 -19.10 14.03 6.68
N ASP A 54 -19.99 15.02 6.75
CA ASP A 54 -21.31 14.95 7.34
C ASP A 54 -21.26 14.44 8.79
N LEU A 55 -20.64 15.24 9.65
CA LEU A 55 -20.37 14.89 11.05
C LEU A 55 -21.65 14.53 11.83
N THR A 56 -22.79 15.08 11.41
CA THR A 56 -24.07 14.96 12.11
C THR A 56 -24.94 13.80 11.65
N THR A 57 -25.00 13.52 10.34
CA THR A 57 -25.93 12.50 9.79
C THR A 57 -25.24 11.34 9.10
N GLY A 58 -23.91 11.38 8.95
CA GLY A 58 -23.14 10.34 8.29
C GLY A 58 -22.79 9.12 9.15
N ASP A 59 -23.50 8.88 10.27
CA ASP A 59 -23.32 7.66 11.05
C ASP A 59 -23.79 6.44 10.25
N GLN A 60 -23.08 5.33 10.39
CA GLN A 60 -23.31 4.11 9.64
C GLN A 60 -23.57 2.94 10.60
N PRO A 61 -24.27 1.86 10.21
CA PRO A 61 -24.75 1.53 8.85
C PRO A 61 -25.84 2.46 8.32
N ILE A 62 -25.83 2.73 7.01
CA ILE A 62 -26.84 3.57 6.32
C ILE A 62 -27.77 2.68 5.50
N ALA A 63 -29.05 3.03 5.44
CA ALA A 63 -30.06 2.33 4.66
C ALA A 63 -30.73 3.23 3.62
N ASN A 64 -31.33 2.61 2.60
CA ASN A 64 -32.23 3.30 1.67
C ASN A 64 -33.56 3.69 2.35
N GLU A 65 -34.52 4.22 1.59
CA GLU A 65 -35.78 4.76 2.11
C GLU A 65 -36.64 3.69 2.80
N ASP A 66 -36.70 2.49 2.23
CA ASP A 66 -37.52 1.38 2.72
C ASP A 66 -36.74 0.37 3.59
N GLU A 67 -35.50 0.70 3.94
CA GLU A 67 -34.62 -0.13 4.78
C GLU A 67 -34.40 -1.56 4.23
N SER A 68 -34.51 -1.75 2.92
CA SER A 68 -34.25 -3.03 2.26
C SER A 68 -32.80 -3.22 1.82
N VAL A 69 -32.02 -2.14 1.72
CA VAL A 69 -30.60 -2.16 1.39
C VAL A 69 -29.82 -1.41 2.48
N TRP A 70 -28.78 -2.04 3.02
CA TRP A 70 -27.94 -1.50 4.10
C TRP A 70 -26.46 -1.52 3.72
N ILE A 71 -25.70 -0.49 4.08
CA ILE A 71 -24.28 -0.38 3.79
C ILE A 71 -23.44 -0.11 5.05
N VAL A 72 -22.26 -0.72 5.09
CA VAL A 72 -21.09 -0.22 5.85
C VAL A 72 -19.96 0.10 4.89
N PHE A 73 -19.29 1.23 5.09
CA PHE A 73 -18.36 1.84 4.15
C PHE A 73 -17.12 2.40 4.87
N ASN A 74 -15.96 2.01 4.36
CA ASN A 74 -14.66 2.58 4.70
C ASN A 74 -14.07 3.22 3.45
N GLY A 75 -14.08 4.54 3.36
CA GLY A 75 -13.56 5.25 2.21
C GLY A 75 -14.02 6.69 2.13
N GLU A 76 -13.87 7.23 0.92
CA GLU A 76 -14.40 8.53 0.47
C GLU A 76 -14.79 8.43 -1.01
N ILE A 77 -16.01 8.84 -1.36
CA ILE A 77 -16.47 8.99 -2.76
C ILE A 77 -16.41 10.46 -3.15
N PHE A 78 -15.36 10.86 -3.86
CA PHE A 78 -15.07 12.26 -4.19
C PHE A 78 -16.04 12.91 -5.18
N ASN A 79 -16.83 12.13 -5.93
CA ASN A 79 -17.87 12.63 -6.82
C ASN A 79 -19.29 12.56 -6.22
N PHE A 80 -19.43 12.34 -4.90
CA PHE A 80 -20.73 12.12 -4.27
C PHE A 80 -21.73 13.26 -4.50
N GLN A 81 -21.31 14.52 -4.53
CA GLN A 81 -22.22 15.67 -4.72
C GLN A 81 -22.95 15.60 -6.07
N ASP A 82 -22.24 15.21 -7.13
CA ASP A 82 -22.81 15.02 -8.46
C ASP A 82 -23.75 13.80 -8.48
N LEU A 83 -23.34 12.71 -7.82
CA LEU A 83 -24.15 11.49 -7.69
C LEU A 83 -25.46 11.77 -6.94
N GLN A 84 -25.39 12.44 -5.78
CA GLN A 84 -26.55 12.83 -4.99
C GLN A 84 -27.49 13.73 -5.79
N THR A 85 -26.96 14.71 -6.53
CA THR A 85 -27.76 15.59 -7.38
C THR A 85 -28.53 14.80 -8.44
N GLY A 86 -27.84 13.87 -9.11
CA GLY A 86 -28.46 12.97 -10.09
C GLY A 86 -29.52 12.05 -9.48
N LEU A 87 -29.25 11.48 -8.30
CA LEU A 87 -30.17 10.59 -7.60
C LEU A 87 -31.44 11.33 -7.12
N ARG A 88 -31.29 12.51 -6.52
CA ARG A 88 -32.43 13.36 -6.12
C ARG A 88 -33.29 13.74 -7.33
N ALA A 89 -32.66 14.06 -8.46
CA ALA A 89 -33.39 14.35 -9.71
C ALA A 89 -34.17 13.15 -10.25
N ARG A 90 -33.76 11.91 -9.92
CA ARG A 90 -34.47 10.67 -10.28
C ARG A 90 -35.48 10.21 -9.22
N GLY A 91 -35.64 10.97 -8.14
CA GLY A 91 -36.68 10.73 -7.13
C GLY A 91 -36.21 10.06 -5.84
N HIS A 92 -34.91 9.83 -5.66
CA HIS A 92 -34.35 9.31 -4.40
C HIS A 92 -34.38 10.37 -3.30
N HIS A 93 -34.70 9.93 -2.08
CA HIS A 93 -34.80 10.77 -0.88
C HIS A 93 -33.66 10.44 0.09
N LEU A 94 -32.53 11.11 -0.12
CA LEU A 94 -31.35 10.99 0.72
C LEU A 94 -31.57 11.66 2.08
N LYS A 95 -31.32 10.92 3.17
CA LYS A 95 -31.43 11.32 4.58
C LYS A 95 -30.17 12.02 5.10
N THR A 96 -29.04 11.79 4.46
CA THR A 96 -27.70 12.27 4.83
C THR A 96 -27.17 13.24 3.78
N ASN A 97 -26.16 14.01 4.17
CA ASN A 97 -25.38 14.84 3.25
C ASN A 97 -24.02 14.21 2.93
N GLY A 98 -23.69 13.08 3.56
CA GLY A 98 -22.45 12.35 3.37
C GLY A 98 -22.35 11.60 2.04
N ASP A 99 -21.15 11.14 1.75
CA ASP A 99 -20.82 10.42 0.53
C ASP A 99 -21.35 8.98 0.53
N THR A 100 -21.52 8.37 1.70
CA THR A 100 -21.88 6.94 1.84
C THR A 100 -23.26 6.60 1.26
N GLU A 101 -24.29 7.41 1.53
CA GLU A 101 -25.68 7.09 1.16
C GLU A 101 -25.89 7.04 -0.36
N CYS A 102 -25.11 7.81 -1.13
CA CYS A 102 -25.23 7.77 -2.59
C CYS A 102 -24.91 6.38 -3.18
N ILE A 103 -24.07 5.59 -2.50
CA ILE A 103 -23.73 4.22 -2.93
C ILE A 103 -24.95 3.32 -2.81
N VAL A 104 -25.74 3.46 -1.73
CA VAL A 104 -26.93 2.64 -1.47
C VAL A 104 -27.94 2.82 -2.60
N HIS A 105 -28.27 4.06 -2.94
CA HIS A 105 -29.22 4.36 -4.01
C HIS A 105 -28.68 4.04 -5.41
N LEU A 106 -27.38 4.21 -5.64
CA LEU A 106 -26.77 3.74 -6.90
C LEU A 106 -26.87 2.22 -7.05
N TYR A 107 -26.73 1.47 -5.96
CA TYR A 107 -26.91 0.03 -5.96
C TYR A 107 -28.37 -0.35 -6.25
N GLU A 108 -29.37 0.41 -5.79
CA GLU A 108 -30.77 0.16 -6.16
C GLU A 108 -31.01 0.28 -7.68
N GLU A 109 -30.35 1.24 -8.33
CA GLU A 109 -30.50 1.48 -9.77
C GLU A 109 -29.68 0.52 -10.64
N LYS A 110 -28.46 0.18 -10.19
CA LYS A 110 -27.43 -0.46 -11.02
C LYS A 110 -26.96 -1.82 -10.49
N GLY A 111 -27.42 -2.23 -9.31
CA GLY A 111 -26.92 -3.42 -8.62
C GLY A 111 -25.40 -3.35 -8.42
N VAL A 112 -24.72 -4.46 -8.73
CA VAL A 112 -23.26 -4.59 -8.57
C VAL A 112 -22.49 -3.57 -9.42
N ASP A 113 -23.05 -3.12 -10.55
CA ASP A 113 -22.41 -2.17 -11.45
C ASP A 113 -22.33 -0.74 -10.89
N CYS A 114 -22.92 -0.46 -9.72
CA CYS A 114 -22.81 0.85 -9.07
C CYS A 114 -21.36 1.29 -8.87
N VAL A 115 -20.43 0.35 -8.63
CA VAL A 115 -18.99 0.60 -8.42
C VAL A 115 -18.32 1.31 -9.60
N LYS A 116 -18.87 1.18 -10.81
CA LYS A 116 -18.31 1.81 -12.02
C LYS A 116 -18.47 3.33 -12.00
N GLU A 117 -19.48 3.84 -11.29
CA GLU A 117 -19.77 5.28 -11.16
C GLU A 117 -19.00 5.97 -10.03
N LEU A 118 -18.39 5.19 -9.13
CA LEU A 118 -17.75 5.72 -7.93
C LEU A 118 -16.35 6.24 -8.25
N ARG A 119 -16.07 7.51 -7.95
CA ARG A 119 -14.71 8.08 -7.98
C ARG A 119 -14.23 8.24 -6.56
N GLY A 120 -13.39 7.32 -6.07
CA GLY A 120 -13.02 7.33 -4.66
C GLY A 120 -11.94 6.33 -4.28
N GLN A 121 -11.63 6.34 -2.99
CA GLN A 121 -10.91 5.27 -2.29
C GLN A 121 -11.91 4.58 -1.37
N PHE A 122 -12.12 3.27 -1.48
CA PHE A 122 -13.22 2.64 -0.77
C PHE A 122 -13.07 1.13 -0.61
N ALA A 123 -13.60 0.65 0.50
CA ALA A 123 -14.05 -0.72 0.70
C ALA A 123 -15.43 -0.66 1.35
N PHE A 124 -16.39 -1.43 0.86
CA PHE A 124 -17.73 -1.46 1.44
C PHE A 124 -18.36 -2.84 1.42
N ALA A 125 -19.39 -2.99 2.25
CA ALA A 125 -20.29 -4.13 2.27
C ALA A 125 -21.75 -3.63 2.19
N ILE A 126 -22.50 -4.13 1.20
CA ILE A 126 -23.93 -3.88 1.02
C ILE A 126 -24.70 -5.17 1.27
N TRP A 127 -25.67 -5.12 2.17
CA TRP A 127 -26.67 -6.16 2.35
C TRP A 127 -27.97 -5.79 1.64
N ASP A 128 -28.39 -6.64 0.72
CA ASP A 128 -29.68 -6.56 0.04
C ASP A 128 -30.63 -7.60 0.62
N LYS A 129 -31.59 -7.13 1.42
CA LYS A 129 -32.57 -7.97 2.12
C LYS A 129 -33.53 -8.67 1.15
N LYS A 130 -33.90 -8.01 0.06
CA LYS A 130 -34.85 -8.56 -0.93
C LYS A 130 -34.23 -9.76 -1.65
N GLN A 131 -32.93 -9.70 -1.92
CA GLN A 131 -32.19 -10.77 -2.60
C GLN A 131 -31.49 -11.74 -1.64
N ALA A 132 -31.46 -11.44 -0.33
CA ALA A 132 -30.66 -12.13 0.67
C ALA A 132 -29.20 -12.29 0.22
N ARG A 133 -28.58 -11.16 -0.15
CA ARG A 133 -27.28 -11.09 -0.81
C ARG A 133 -26.38 -10.08 -0.12
N LEU A 134 -25.13 -10.48 0.14
CA LEU A 134 -24.07 -9.58 0.56
C LEU A 134 -23.17 -9.28 -0.65
N MET A 135 -22.91 -7.99 -0.89
CA MET A 135 -21.92 -7.53 -1.88
C MET A 135 -20.79 -6.81 -1.15
N LEU A 136 -19.56 -7.24 -1.39
CA LEU A 136 -18.35 -6.53 -1.02
C LEU A 136 -17.74 -5.87 -2.26
N ALA A 137 -17.10 -4.72 -2.09
CA ALA A 137 -16.34 -4.08 -3.17
C ALA A 137 -15.10 -3.38 -2.64
N ARG A 138 -14.04 -3.35 -3.45
CA ARG A 138 -12.78 -2.64 -3.18
C ARG A 138 -12.41 -1.73 -4.35
N ASP A 139 -11.88 -0.54 -4.04
CA ASP A 139 -11.58 0.48 -5.04
C ASP A 139 -10.55 0.05 -6.10
N ARG A 140 -10.51 0.83 -7.19
CA ARG A 140 -9.74 0.54 -8.40
C ARG A 140 -8.26 0.26 -8.15
N MET A 141 -7.66 1.01 -7.24
CA MET A 141 -6.22 0.95 -6.97
C MET A 141 -5.91 0.11 -5.72
N GLY A 142 -6.92 -0.26 -4.94
CA GLY A 142 -6.76 -1.03 -3.71
C GLY A 142 -6.31 -0.20 -2.51
N GLN A 143 -6.64 1.10 -2.49
CA GLN A 143 -6.26 2.03 -1.42
C GLN A 143 -6.84 1.63 -0.06
N LYS A 144 -8.11 1.18 -0.04
CA LYS A 144 -8.72 0.63 1.18
C LYS A 144 -8.67 -0.89 1.13
N PRO A 145 -8.26 -1.56 2.21
CA PRO A 145 -8.20 -3.02 2.21
C PRO A 145 -9.50 -3.63 2.69
N LEU A 146 -9.71 -4.87 2.25
CA LEU A 146 -10.83 -5.71 2.64
C LEU A 146 -10.38 -7.16 2.58
N TYR A 147 -10.52 -7.86 3.70
CA TYR A 147 -10.19 -9.27 3.85
C TYR A 147 -11.49 -10.07 3.96
N TYR A 148 -11.48 -11.30 3.48
CA TYR A 148 -12.60 -12.22 3.63
C TYR A 148 -12.15 -13.68 3.75
N THR A 149 -13.03 -14.50 4.32
CA THR A 149 -12.91 -15.97 4.32
C THR A 149 -14.30 -16.58 4.34
N VAL A 150 -14.41 -17.83 3.86
CA VAL A 150 -15.63 -18.63 3.96
C VAL A 150 -15.33 -19.89 4.74
N GLN A 151 -16.02 -20.08 5.86
CA GLN A 151 -15.88 -21.24 6.75
C GLN A 151 -17.26 -21.64 7.24
N ASP A 152 -17.55 -22.94 7.23
CA ASP A 152 -18.78 -23.53 7.78
C ASP A 152 -20.07 -22.83 7.32
N GLY A 153 -20.15 -22.49 6.02
CA GLY A 153 -21.30 -21.81 5.44
C GLY A 153 -21.43 -20.32 5.80
N LYS A 154 -20.38 -19.71 6.36
CA LYS A 154 -20.37 -18.29 6.74
C LYS A 154 -19.29 -17.55 5.97
N LEU A 155 -19.63 -16.39 5.43
CA LEU A 155 -18.66 -15.43 4.95
C LEU A 155 -18.34 -14.44 6.06
N TYR A 156 -17.06 -14.32 6.39
CA TYR A 156 -16.52 -13.29 7.28
C TYR A 156 -15.77 -12.26 6.45
N PHE A 157 -15.90 -10.98 6.80
CA PHE A 157 -15.10 -9.92 6.20
C PHE A 157 -14.66 -8.87 7.22
N SER A 158 -13.53 -8.23 6.96
CA SER A 158 -13.06 -7.09 7.75
C SER A 158 -12.07 -6.22 7.00
N SER A 159 -11.94 -4.96 7.41
CA SER A 159 -10.89 -4.05 6.96
C SER A 159 -9.49 -4.47 7.42
N GLU A 160 -9.36 -5.27 8.50
CA GLU A 160 -8.08 -5.71 9.08
C GLU A 160 -8.10 -7.19 9.43
N LEU A 161 -6.96 -7.87 9.26
CA LEU A 161 -6.81 -9.30 9.54
C LEU A 161 -7.14 -9.66 10.98
N ASN A 162 -6.65 -8.91 11.96
CA ASN A 162 -6.93 -9.21 13.37
C ASN A 162 -8.42 -9.20 13.67
N SER A 163 -9.16 -8.21 13.17
CA SER A 163 -10.63 -8.16 13.32
C SER A 163 -11.32 -9.33 12.63
N LEU A 164 -10.85 -9.77 11.47
CA LEU A 164 -11.36 -10.98 10.83
C LEU A 164 -11.07 -12.23 11.66
N LEU A 165 -9.86 -12.37 12.21
CA LEU A 165 -9.44 -13.52 13.00
C LEU A 165 -10.20 -13.64 14.32
N GLU A 166 -10.52 -12.53 14.98
CA GLU A 166 -11.40 -12.48 16.15
C GLU A 166 -12.80 -13.07 15.87
N GLY A 167 -13.26 -12.98 14.61
CA GLY A 167 -14.53 -13.53 14.18
C GLY A 167 -14.53 -15.05 13.97
N LEU A 168 -13.35 -15.68 13.88
CA LEU A 168 -13.23 -17.08 13.50
C LEU A 168 -13.27 -18.00 14.72
N PRO A 169 -13.90 -19.19 14.61
CA PRO A 169 -13.96 -20.15 15.71
C PRO A 169 -12.58 -20.71 16.09
N ALA A 170 -11.65 -20.72 15.14
CA ALA A 170 -10.27 -21.11 15.34
C ALA A 170 -9.36 -20.27 14.44
N ARG A 171 -8.14 -19.98 14.92
CA ARG A 171 -7.12 -19.31 14.11
C ARG A 171 -6.70 -20.24 12.96
N PRO A 172 -6.72 -19.78 11.69
CA PRO A 172 -6.31 -20.61 10.57
C PRO A 172 -4.83 -20.98 10.64
N GLU A 173 -4.47 -22.08 9.98
CA GLU A 173 -3.07 -22.46 9.80
C GLU A 173 -2.30 -21.39 9.03
N MET A 174 -0.99 -21.31 9.25
CA MET A 174 -0.14 -20.34 8.56
C MET A 174 0.16 -20.81 7.12
N ASN A 175 0.00 -19.92 6.15
CA ASN A 175 0.30 -20.22 4.75
C ASN A 175 1.80 -20.05 4.48
N LEU A 176 2.56 -21.15 4.51
CA LEU A 176 4.01 -21.11 4.32
C LEU A 176 4.44 -20.69 2.91
N GLN A 177 3.57 -20.84 1.90
CA GLN A 177 3.85 -20.32 0.55
C GLN A 177 3.78 -18.79 0.55
N ALA A 178 2.83 -18.21 1.26
CA ALA A 178 2.72 -16.76 1.45
C ALA A 178 3.88 -16.19 2.28
N ILE A 179 4.36 -16.94 3.29
CA ILE A 179 5.59 -16.56 4.01
C ILE A 179 6.81 -16.57 3.08
N ASP A 180 6.92 -17.50 2.13
CA ASP A 180 8.01 -17.49 1.15
C ASP A 180 7.88 -16.32 0.14
N LEU A 181 6.66 -15.97 -0.27
CA LEU A 181 6.39 -14.75 -1.05
C LEU A 181 6.86 -13.51 -0.29
N TYR A 182 6.55 -13.41 1.01
CA TYR A 182 7.02 -12.35 1.89
C TYR A 182 8.55 -12.26 1.95
N LEU A 183 9.26 -13.38 2.08
CA LEU A 183 10.73 -13.39 2.08
C LEU A 183 11.33 -12.90 0.75
N SER A 184 10.57 -13.03 -0.34
CA SER A 184 10.96 -12.58 -1.68
C SER A 184 10.65 -11.09 -1.90
N LEU A 185 9.45 -10.66 -1.49
CA LEU A 185 8.85 -9.38 -1.89
C LEU A 185 8.79 -8.34 -0.76
N GLN A 186 8.99 -8.73 0.51
CA GLN A 186 8.72 -7.98 1.75
C GLN A 186 7.25 -7.79 2.13
N TYR A 187 6.34 -8.23 1.29
CA TYR A 187 4.91 -8.20 1.52
C TYR A 187 4.29 -9.47 0.93
N ILE A 188 3.04 -9.74 1.32
CA ILE A 188 2.27 -10.86 0.76
C ILE A 188 1.34 -10.27 -0.32
N PRO A 189 1.50 -10.62 -1.61
CA PRO A 189 0.68 -10.07 -2.67
C PRO A 189 -0.76 -10.61 -2.63
N ASP A 190 -1.71 -9.80 -3.11
CA ASP A 190 -3.10 -10.22 -3.29
C ASP A 190 -3.19 -11.44 -4.24
N PRO A 191 -4.14 -12.36 -4.03
CA PRO A 191 -5.17 -12.39 -2.98
C PRO A 191 -4.68 -13.03 -1.66
N HIS A 192 -3.41 -13.38 -1.52
CA HIS A 192 -2.92 -14.18 -0.40
C HIS A 192 -2.81 -13.38 0.91
N THR A 193 -2.87 -14.11 2.02
CA THR A 193 -2.52 -13.63 3.36
C THR A 193 -1.56 -14.61 4.02
N ALA A 194 -1.04 -14.27 5.19
CA ALA A 194 -0.24 -15.21 5.99
C ALA A 194 -1.04 -16.41 6.55
N TYR A 195 -2.35 -16.49 6.30
CA TYR A 195 -3.26 -17.50 6.83
C TYR A 195 -3.92 -18.30 5.71
N GLU A 196 -3.99 -19.62 5.86
CA GLU A 196 -4.66 -20.49 4.90
C GLU A 196 -6.17 -20.23 4.88
N GLY A 197 -6.74 -20.21 3.66
CA GLY A 197 -8.18 -19.96 3.47
C GLY A 197 -8.66 -18.54 3.78
N VAL A 198 -7.77 -17.59 4.07
CA VAL A 198 -8.08 -16.17 4.25
C VAL A 198 -7.49 -15.37 3.11
N PHE A 199 -8.31 -14.51 2.50
CA PHE A 199 -7.97 -13.81 1.27
C PHE A 199 -8.13 -12.29 1.40
N LYS A 200 -7.27 -11.55 0.70
CA LYS A 200 -7.50 -10.14 0.38
C LYS A 200 -8.44 -10.06 -0.82
N LEU A 201 -9.48 -9.24 -0.75
CA LEU A 201 -10.28 -8.91 -1.94
C LEU A 201 -9.37 -8.09 -2.88
N PRO A 202 -9.08 -8.53 -4.12
CA PRO A 202 -8.14 -7.81 -4.97
C PRO A 202 -8.67 -6.40 -5.36
N PRO A 203 -7.79 -5.47 -5.76
CA PRO A 203 -8.19 -4.14 -6.23
C PRO A 203 -9.15 -4.24 -7.41
N ALA A 204 -10.08 -3.30 -7.53
CA ALA A 204 -11.06 -3.26 -8.62
C ALA A 204 -11.96 -4.50 -8.73
N HIS A 205 -12.23 -5.19 -7.61
CA HIS A 205 -13.13 -6.35 -7.60
C HIS A 205 -14.37 -6.13 -6.73
N THR A 206 -15.45 -6.80 -7.14
CA THR A 206 -16.64 -7.05 -6.34
C THR A 206 -16.70 -8.52 -5.96
N LEU A 207 -17.18 -8.81 -4.76
CA LEU A 207 -17.47 -10.15 -4.29
C LEU A 207 -18.94 -10.21 -3.89
N VAL A 208 -19.70 -11.06 -4.54
CA VAL A 208 -21.09 -11.34 -4.21
C VAL A 208 -21.17 -12.68 -3.48
N TRP A 209 -21.78 -12.66 -2.30
CA TRP A 209 -22.11 -13.85 -1.52
C TRP A 209 -23.62 -14.05 -1.47
N GLN A 210 -24.05 -15.22 -1.96
CA GLN A 210 -25.46 -15.59 -1.99
C GLN A 210 -25.59 -17.12 -1.97
N ASN A 211 -26.49 -17.64 -1.13
CA ASN A 211 -26.78 -19.09 -1.05
C ASN A 211 -25.55 -19.99 -0.90
N GLY A 212 -24.55 -19.58 -0.11
CA GLY A 212 -23.34 -20.39 0.08
C GLY A 212 -22.30 -20.28 -1.03
N GLN A 213 -22.51 -19.42 -2.03
CA GLN A 213 -21.63 -19.28 -3.19
C GLN A 213 -21.00 -17.89 -3.28
N ILE A 214 -19.74 -17.85 -3.70
CA ILE A 214 -19.02 -16.62 -4.04
C ILE A 214 -19.02 -16.42 -5.55
N HIS A 215 -19.35 -15.21 -5.99
CA HIS A 215 -19.04 -14.72 -7.32
C HIS A 215 -18.09 -13.52 -7.22
N LEU A 216 -16.88 -13.66 -7.78
CA LEU A 216 -15.84 -12.64 -7.76
C LEU A 216 -15.66 -12.08 -9.18
N GLU A 217 -15.79 -10.76 -9.34
CA GLU A 217 -15.69 -10.10 -10.65
C GLU A 217 -14.78 -8.88 -10.59
N ARG A 218 -13.89 -8.73 -11.59
CA ARG A 218 -13.09 -7.52 -11.77
C ARG A 218 -13.87 -6.50 -12.58
N TYR A 219 -14.13 -5.32 -12.02
CA TYR A 219 -14.93 -4.28 -12.66
C TYR A 219 -14.09 -3.20 -13.37
N TRP A 220 -12.77 -3.14 -13.13
CA TRP A 220 -11.88 -2.16 -13.74
C TRP A 220 -10.45 -2.68 -13.89
N ALA A 221 -9.74 -2.20 -14.92
CA ALA A 221 -8.30 -2.40 -15.10
C ALA A 221 -7.73 -1.23 -15.92
N LEU A 222 -6.45 -0.91 -15.73
CA LEU A 222 -5.77 0.09 -16.55
C LEU A 222 -5.64 -0.39 -18.00
N ASP A 223 -6.06 0.46 -18.93
CA ASP A 223 -5.80 0.29 -20.35
C ASP A 223 -4.64 1.21 -20.78
N PHE A 224 -3.64 0.64 -21.44
CA PHE A 224 -2.47 1.35 -21.94
C PHE A 224 -2.61 1.75 -23.41
N ALA A 225 -3.72 1.39 -24.06
CA ALA A 225 -4.03 1.70 -25.45
C ALA A 225 -5.40 2.42 -25.60
N PRO A 226 -5.64 3.13 -26.72
CA PRO A 226 -4.62 3.64 -27.62
C PRO A 226 -3.78 4.72 -26.94
N LYS A 227 -2.52 4.88 -27.36
CA LYS A 227 -1.65 5.92 -26.83
C LYS A 227 -2.15 7.30 -27.20
N TRP A 228 -1.90 8.28 -26.32
CA TRP A 228 -2.13 9.68 -26.65
C TRP A 228 -1.26 10.10 -27.83
N ASP A 229 -1.88 10.71 -28.83
CA ASP A 229 -1.23 11.29 -30.00
C ASP A 229 -1.50 12.80 -30.01
N ALA A 230 -0.71 13.52 -29.21
CA ALA A 230 -0.79 14.96 -29.06
C ALA A 230 0.59 15.56 -28.76
N PRO A 231 0.83 16.85 -29.07
CA PRO A 231 2.05 17.55 -28.71
C PRO A 231 2.29 17.55 -27.20
N GLN A 232 3.56 17.58 -26.78
CA GLN A 232 3.93 17.53 -25.37
C GLN A 232 3.24 18.62 -24.53
N ALA A 233 3.18 19.86 -25.02
CA ALA A 233 2.55 20.98 -24.31
C ALA A 233 1.05 20.74 -24.02
N GLU A 234 0.34 20.06 -24.92
CA GLU A 234 -1.07 19.69 -24.72
C GLU A 234 -1.20 18.61 -23.65
N LEU A 235 -0.33 17.58 -23.70
CA LEU A 235 -0.29 16.54 -22.67
C LEU A 235 0.06 17.09 -21.28
N GLU A 236 0.93 18.10 -21.22
CA GLU A 236 1.25 18.82 -19.98
C GLU A 236 0.02 19.54 -19.41
N GLU A 237 -0.78 20.21 -20.24
CA GLU A 237 -2.01 20.87 -19.78
C GLU A 237 -3.05 19.86 -19.31
N ILE A 238 -3.29 18.79 -20.06
CA ILE A 238 -4.22 17.73 -19.66
C ILE A 238 -3.79 17.11 -18.32
N LEU A 239 -2.48 16.88 -18.13
CA LEU A 239 -1.96 16.39 -16.85
C LEU A 239 -2.19 17.41 -15.72
N ARG A 240 -1.91 18.70 -15.97
CA ARG A 240 -2.15 19.78 -14.99
C ARG A 240 -3.61 19.80 -14.56
N GLU A 241 -4.54 19.79 -15.51
CA GLU A 241 -5.98 19.81 -15.23
C GLU A 241 -6.42 18.60 -14.41
N LYS A 242 -6.02 17.39 -14.80
CA LYS A 242 -6.39 16.16 -14.09
C LYS A 242 -5.85 16.11 -12.66
N VAL A 243 -4.59 16.49 -12.44
CA VAL A 243 -3.99 16.50 -11.10
C VAL A 243 -4.59 17.65 -10.27
N ARG A 244 -4.81 18.83 -10.85
CA ARG A 244 -5.49 19.96 -10.20
C ARG A 244 -6.89 19.57 -9.74
N GLU A 245 -7.66 18.88 -10.59
CA GLU A 245 -8.99 18.38 -10.24
C GLU A 245 -8.90 17.30 -9.15
N ALA A 246 -7.98 16.35 -9.28
CA ALA A 246 -7.79 15.28 -8.31
C ALA A 246 -7.45 15.80 -6.90
N VAL A 247 -6.64 16.86 -6.80
CA VAL A 247 -6.36 17.58 -5.55
C VAL A 247 -7.64 18.26 -5.04
N ARG A 248 -8.33 19.03 -5.89
CA ARG A 248 -9.54 19.76 -5.52
C ARG A 248 -10.60 18.87 -4.86
N VAL A 249 -10.92 17.74 -5.48
CA VAL A 249 -11.98 16.84 -4.98
C VAL A 249 -11.57 16.13 -3.68
N ARG A 250 -10.27 15.98 -3.42
CA ARG A 250 -9.72 15.40 -2.19
C ARG A 250 -9.59 16.40 -1.04
N MET A 251 -9.77 17.69 -1.30
CA MET A 251 -9.82 18.73 -0.27
C MET A 251 -11.21 18.89 0.36
N ILE A 252 -12.22 18.13 -0.08
CA ILE A 252 -13.56 18.15 0.50
C ILE A 252 -13.54 17.44 1.86
N ALA A 253 -13.70 18.18 2.95
CA ALA A 253 -13.82 17.67 4.32
C ALA A 253 -14.50 18.71 5.24
N ASP A 254 -15.24 18.25 6.25
CA ASP A 254 -15.83 19.09 7.30
C ASP A 254 -14.90 19.25 8.53
N VAL A 255 -13.70 18.66 8.46
CA VAL A 255 -12.67 18.65 9.50
C VAL A 255 -11.36 19.25 8.98
N PRO A 256 -10.45 19.69 9.87
CA PRO A 256 -9.15 20.19 9.46
C PRO A 256 -8.36 19.16 8.63
N LEU A 257 -7.78 19.64 7.53
CA LEU A 257 -6.93 18.87 6.63
C LEU A 257 -5.56 19.53 6.46
N GLY A 258 -4.57 18.72 6.12
CA GLY A 258 -3.22 19.15 5.80
C GLY A 258 -2.56 18.25 4.75
N ALA A 259 -1.23 18.28 4.68
CA ALA A 259 -0.47 17.45 3.75
C ALA A 259 0.87 16.97 4.31
N HIS A 260 1.28 15.76 3.94
CA HIS A 260 2.65 15.29 4.14
C HIS A 260 3.55 15.88 3.05
N LEU A 261 4.61 16.60 3.46
CA LEU A 261 5.53 17.27 2.56
C LEU A 261 6.94 16.68 2.69
N SER A 262 7.37 15.92 1.69
CA SER A 262 8.72 15.33 1.67
C SER A 262 9.76 16.22 0.97
N GLY A 263 9.33 17.30 0.31
CA GLY A 263 10.19 18.03 -0.62
C GLY A 263 10.44 17.30 -1.94
N GLY A 264 9.94 16.07 -2.11
CA GLY A 264 9.87 15.37 -3.40
C GLY A 264 8.81 15.98 -4.33
N ILE A 265 9.01 15.82 -5.63
CA ILE A 265 8.17 16.42 -6.70
C ILE A 265 6.67 16.19 -6.49
N ASP A 266 6.27 14.97 -6.14
CA ASP A 266 4.84 14.61 -6.05
C ASP A 266 4.15 15.37 -4.90
N SER A 267 4.72 15.30 -3.69
CA SER A 267 4.17 16.02 -2.53
C SER A 267 4.21 17.53 -2.74
N SER A 268 5.24 18.04 -3.41
CA SER A 268 5.39 19.48 -3.69
C SER A 268 4.34 19.98 -4.68
N ILE A 269 4.01 19.19 -5.71
CA ILE A 269 2.92 19.47 -6.64
C ILE A 269 1.59 19.48 -5.90
N VAL A 270 1.34 18.47 -5.06
CA VAL A 270 0.10 18.37 -4.26
C VAL A 270 -0.05 19.60 -3.36
N VAL A 271 0.99 19.95 -2.57
CA VAL A 271 0.96 21.13 -1.70
C VAL A 271 0.77 22.42 -2.48
N GLY A 272 1.47 22.59 -3.61
CA GLY A 272 1.34 23.78 -4.45
C GLY A 272 -0.08 23.95 -5.00
N LEU A 273 -0.71 22.85 -5.44
CA LEU A 273 -2.09 22.85 -5.92
C LEU A 273 -3.09 23.08 -4.77
N MET A 274 -2.87 22.49 -3.60
CA MET A 274 -3.69 22.76 -2.42
C MET A 274 -3.64 24.24 -2.03
N ALA A 275 -2.45 24.84 -2.02
CA ALA A 275 -2.27 26.26 -1.70
C ALA A 275 -2.97 27.17 -2.72
N GLN A 276 -2.97 26.82 -4.00
CA GLN A 276 -3.70 27.56 -5.04
C GLN A 276 -5.23 27.44 -4.93
N GLN A 277 -5.73 26.39 -4.26
CA GLN A 277 -7.16 26.08 -4.14
C GLN A 277 -7.73 26.38 -2.75
N SER A 278 -6.90 26.88 -1.83
CA SER A 278 -7.27 27.19 -0.46
C SER A 278 -7.22 28.70 -0.21
N ASN A 279 -8.16 29.19 0.59
CA ASN A 279 -8.16 30.57 1.09
C ASN A 279 -7.38 30.70 2.42
N GLN A 280 -6.85 29.60 2.95
CA GLN A 280 -6.06 29.56 4.19
C GLN A 280 -4.73 28.86 3.95
N PRO A 281 -3.66 29.21 4.70
CA PRO A 281 -2.39 28.49 4.67
C PRO A 281 -2.60 26.99 4.89
N ILE A 282 -2.07 26.17 3.99
CA ILE A 282 -2.15 24.72 4.12
C ILE A 282 -1.24 24.29 5.27
N LYS A 283 -1.76 23.43 6.16
CA LYS A 283 -0.92 22.77 7.17
C LYS A 283 -0.06 21.71 6.50
N THR A 284 1.25 21.83 6.60
CA THR A 284 2.19 20.87 5.99
C THR A 284 3.09 20.27 7.05
N PHE A 285 3.31 18.96 6.95
CA PHE A 285 4.05 18.19 7.93
C PHE A 285 5.21 17.48 7.25
N SER A 286 6.42 17.76 7.72
CA SER A 286 7.66 17.15 7.24
C SER A 286 8.37 16.44 8.36
N VAL A 287 9.15 15.44 7.97
CA VAL A 287 9.91 14.66 8.91
C VAL A 287 11.37 14.59 8.53
N GLY A 288 12.23 14.81 9.50
CA GLY A 288 13.66 14.60 9.42
C GLY A 288 14.09 13.52 10.40
N PHE A 289 15.31 13.05 10.20
CA PHE A 289 15.98 12.06 11.04
C PHE A 289 17.17 12.71 11.74
N GLU A 290 17.60 12.13 12.88
CA GLU A 290 18.82 12.60 13.56
C GLU A 290 20.04 12.48 12.62
N GLU A 291 20.05 11.45 11.79
CA GLU A 291 21.01 11.26 10.72
C GLU A 291 20.72 12.23 9.55
N GLN A 292 21.40 13.38 9.52
CA GLN A 292 21.21 14.43 8.51
C GLN A 292 21.32 13.95 7.06
N ASP A 293 22.09 12.88 6.81
CA ASP A 293 22.25 12.25 5.49
C ASP A 293 20.95 11.69 4.90
N PHE A 294 19.89 11.56 5.71
CA PHE A 294 18.56 11.08 5.33
C PHE A 294 17.49 12.19 5.36
N SER A 295 17.86 13.43 5.67
CA SER A 295 16.88 14.50 5.90
C SER A 295 16.47 15.21 4.60
N GLU A 296 15.19 15.09 4.23
CA GLU A 296 14.60 15.83 3.11
C GLU A 296 14.04 17.21 3.53
N LEU A 297 14.20 17.61 4.81
CA LEU A 297 13.66 18.85 5.38
C LEU A 297 14.03 20.13 4.60
N PRO A 298 15.27 20.34 4.13
CA PRO A 298 15.60 21.56 3.38
C PRO A 298 14.77 21.74 2.10
N TYR A 299 14.42 20.65 1.42
CA TYR A 299 13.59 20.68 0.22
C TYR A 299 12.13 20.95 0.55
N ALA A 300 11.62 20.33 1.61
CA ALA A 300 10.27 20.59 2.10
C ALA A 300 10.09 22.05 2.52
N ARG A 301 11.07 22.62 3.24
CA ARG A 301 11.05 24.02 3.66
C ARG A 301 10.99 24.99 2.49
N ALA A 302 11.75 24.73 1.42
CA ALA A 302 11.73 25.57 0.22
C ALA A 302 10.34 25.63 -0.45
N VAL A 303 9.59 24.52 -0.40
CA VAL A 303 8.21 24.47 -0.92
C VAL A 303 7.26 25.19 0.04
N ALA A 304 7.41 24.97 1.34
CA ALA A 304 6.61 25.62 2.36
C ALA A 304 6.73 27.15 2.32
N GLU A 305 7.96 27.67 2.16
CA GLU A 305 8.24 29.10 1.99
C GLU A 305 7.63 29.66 0.71
N ARG A 306 7.76 28.94 -0.42
CA ARG A 306 7.20 29.36 -1.72
C ARG A 306 5.69 29.54 -1.68
N TYR A 307 4.99 28.67 -0.95
CA TYR A 307 3.53 28.64 -0.87
C TYR A 307 2.97 29.19 0.44
N ALA A 308 3.82 29.77 1.30
CA ALA A 308 3.45 30.32 2.60
C ALA A 308 2.56 29.37 3.44
N THR A 309 2.94 28.09 3.51
CA THR A 309 2.20 27.07 4.26
C THR A 309 2.42 27.20 5.77
N ASP A 310 1.46 26.76 6.58
CA ASP A 310 1.64 26.54 8.03
C ASP A 310 2.50 25.28 8.23
N HIS A 311 3.82 25.47 8.24
CA HIS A 311 4.79 24.39 8.13
C HIS A 311 5.25 23.86 9.49
N HIS A 312 5.15 22.56 9.66
CA HIS A 312 5.61 21.85 10.84
C HIS A 312 6.69 20.83 10.45
N GLU A 313 7.88 20.98 11.01
CA GLU A 313 8.98 20.04 10.85
C GLU A 313 9.21 19.28 12.17
N PHE A 314 9.38 17.97 12.07
CA PHE A 314 9.67 17.13 13.23
C PHE A 314 10.92 16.31 12.98
N ILE A 315 11.79 16.23 13.99
CA ILE A 315 12.88 15.27 14.02
C ILE A 315 12.38 14.02 14.72
N LEU A 316 12.33 12.89 14.01
CA LEU A 316 11.95 11.63 14.63
C LEU A 316 13.06 11.13 15.51
N THR A 317 12.70 10.89 16.77
CA THR A 317 13.45 10.04 17.67
C THR A 317 12.73 8.70 17.70
N TYR A 318 13.46 7.62 17.48
CA TYR A 318 12.82 6.30 17.35
C TYR A 318 12.47 5.65 18.70
N GLY A 319 12.90 6.25 19.81
CA GLY A 319 12.60 5.80 21.17
C GLY A 319 12.87 4.30 21.36
N ASP A 320 11.89 3.59 21.91
CA ASP A 320 11.89 2.13 21.99
C ASP A 320 11.47 1.53 20.63
N ILE A 321 12.47 1.29 19.78
CA ILE A 321 12.28 0.67 18.46
C ILE A 321 11.57 -0.70 18.60
N PRO A 322 12.05 -1.67 19.41
CA PRO A 322 11.37 -2.95 19.59
C PRO A 322 9.88 -2.85 19.90
N ALA A 323 9.49 -2.05 20.89
CA ALA A 323 8.09 -1.90 21.27
C ALA A 323 7.25 -1.25 20.16
N THR A 324 7.86 -0.35 19.38
CA THR A 324 7.19 0.24 18.22
C THR A 324 6.99 -0.79 17.11
N LEU A 325 8.00 -1.61 16.81
CA LEU A 325 7.88 -2.67 15.80
C LEU A 325 6.79 -3.70 16.15
N GLU A 326 6.66 -4.09 17.43
CA GLU A 326 5.59 -4.98 17.89
C GLU A 326 4.20 -4.37 17.61
N LYS A 327 4.02 -3.07 17.83
CA LYS A 327 2.76 -2.37 17.49
C LYS A 327 2.50 -2.36 15.99
N LEU A 328 3.52 -2.06 15.18
CA LEU A 328 3.36 -2.02 13.72
C LEU A 328 2.91 -3.37 13.17
N VAL A 329 3.58 -4.44 13.60
CA VAL A 329 3.24 -5.81 13.20
C VAL A 329 1.81 -6.17 13.59
N ASN A 330 1.37 -5.76 14.79
CA ASN A 330 -0.01 -5.95 15.19
C ASN A 330 -0.98 -5.22 14.24
N HIS A 331 -0.73 -3.96 13.86
CA HIS A 331 -1.59 -3.22 12.93
C HIS A 331 -1.63 -3.80 11.49
N PHE A 332 -0.57 -4.50 11.06
CA PHE A 332 -0.61 -5.24 9.80
C PHE A 332 -1.41 -6.55 9.91
N GLY A 333 -1.31 -7.26 11.04
CA GLY A 333 -1.93 -8.57 11.27
C GLY A 333 -1.25 -9.74 10.56
N GLU A 334 -0.24 -9.43 9.74
CA GLU A 334 0.62 -10.35 8.99
C GLU A 334 2.03 -9.74 8.83
N PRO A 335 3.07 -10.52 8.45
CA PRO A 335 4.41 -9.98 8.35
C PRO A 335 4.53 -9.01 7.16
N PHE A 336 5.13 -7.85 7.42
CA PHE A 336 5.34 -6.78 6.45
C PHE A 336 6.71 -6.13 6.67
N ALA A 337 7.50 -5.93 5.62
CA ALA A 337 8.93 -5.62 5.73
C ALA A 337 9.41 -4.38 4.97
N ASP A 338 8.53 -3.47 4.57
CA ASP A 338 8.96 -2.13 4.15
C ASP A 338 9.36 -1.30 5.40
N PRO A 339 10.65 -0.94 5.56
CA PRO A 339 11.12 -0.19 6.74
C PRO A 339 10.52 1.22 6.85
N SER A 340 10.03 1.79 5.74
CA SER A 340 9.41 3.11 5.73
C SER A 340 8.04 3.15 6.44
N ALA A 341 7.49 1.99 6.83
CA ALA A 341 6.31 1.92 7.68
C ALA A 341 6.50 2.63 9.04
N LEU A 342 7.69 2.46 9.65
CA LEU A 342 8.02 3.07 10.94
C LEU A 342 7.98 4.60 10.92
N PRO A 343 8.73 5.31 10.04
CA PRO A 343 8.66 6.77 9.99
C PRO A 343 7.28 7.28 9.56
N LEU A 344 6.56 6.58 8.70
CA LEU A 344 5.21 6.98 8.32
C LEU A 344 4.22 6.89 9.49
N TYR A 345 4.31 5.85 10.32
CA TYR A 345 3.50 5.73 11.54
C TYR A 345 3.78 6.89 12.49
N LEU A 346 5.06 7.17 12.76
CA LEU A 346 5.44 8.25 13.67
C LEU A 346 5.02 9.62 13.15
N LEU A 347 5.22 9.89 11.85
CA LEU A 347 4.72 11.10 11.19
C LEU A 347 3.20 11.21 11.33
N SER A 348 2.47 10.13 11.05
CA SER A 348 1.00 10.12 11.11
C SER A 348 0.48 10.41 12.51
N LYS A 349 1.13 9.89 13.56
CA LYS A 349 0.78 10.21 14.95
C LYS A 349 0.89 11.70 15.24
N ILE A 350 1.98 12.33 14.82
CA ILE A 350 2.22 13.75 15.06
C ILE A 350 1.25 14.58 14.22
N THR A 351 1.06 14.23 12.94
CA THR A 351 0.10 14.90 12.06
C THR A 351 -1.33 14.84 12.60
N ARG A 352 -1.73 13.71 13.22
CA ARG A 352 -3.06 13.55 13.82
C ARG A 352 -3.36 14.56 14.93
N GLU A 353 -2.35 15.06 15.63
CA GLU A 353 -2.50 16.09 16.66
C GLU A 353 -3.01 17.42 16.09
N HIS A 354 -2.86 17.63 14.77
CA HIS A 354 -3.20 18.88 14.09
C HIS A 354 -4.37 18.76 13.11
N VAL A 355 -4.51 17.61 12.43
CA VAL A 355 -5.50 17.40 11.37
C VAL A 355 -6.04 15.97 11.39
N THR A 356 -7.24 15.77 10.84
CA THR A 356 -7.85 14.44 10.70
C THR A 356 -7.57 13.84 9.31
N VAL A 357 -7.24 14.70 8.33
CA VAL A 357 -6.98 14.31 6.93
C VAL A 357 -5.63 14.86 6.49
N ALA A 358 -4.83 14.03 5.80
CA ALA A 358 -3.57 14.44 5.20
C ALA A 358 -3.49 13.99 3.73
N LEU A 359 -3.31 14.95 2.82
CA LEU A 359 -2.99 14.66 1.42
C LEU A 359 -1.51 14.29 1.27
N ASN A 360 -1.18 13.40 0.34
CA ASN A 360 0.19 12.95 0.07
C ASN A 360 0.45 12.78 -1.43
N GLY A 361 1.70 12.46 -1.78
CA GLY A 361 2.17 12.30 -3.16
C GLY A 361 2.18 10.86 -3.69
N ASP A 362 1.55 9.90 -3.01
CA ASP A 362 1.61 8.48 -3.38
C ASP A 362 0.96 8.24 -4.75
N GLY A 363 1.50 7.30 -5.53
CA GLY A 363 1.09 6.98 -6.90
C GLY A 363 1.86 7.74 -8.00
N GLY A 364 2.52 8.85 -7.67
CA GLY A 364 3.28 9.64 -8.65
C GLY A 364 4.45 8.86 -9.28
N ASP A 365 5.23 8.14 -8.46
CA ASP A 365 6.33 7.28 -8.93
C ASP A 365 5.84 6.06 -9.73
N ASP A 366 4.72 5.47 -9.30
CA ASP A 366 4.16 4.23 -9.83
C ASP A 366 3.48 4.42 -11.18
N LEU A 367 2.83 5.56 -11.41
CA LEU A 367 2.09 5.84 -12.65
C LEU A 367 2.96 6.52 -13.72
N LEU A 368 3.98 7.28 -13.31
CA LEU A 368 4.78 8.14 -14.20
C LEU A 368 6.27 7.74 -14.23
N ALA A 369 6.57 6.48 -13.93
CA ALA A 369 7.90 5.89 -14.04
C ALA A 369 9.00 6.62 -13.23
N GLY A 370 8.74 6.90 -11.96
CA GLY A 370 9.65 7.66 -11.10
C GLY A 370 10.80 6.88 -10.47
N TYR A 371 10.68 5.56 -10.35
CA TYR A 371 11.70 4.74 -9.71
C TYR A 371 12.93 4.53 -10.59
N MET A 372 14.10 4.47 -9.94
CA MET A 372 15.38 4.25 -10.59
C MET A 372 15.44 2.93 -11.39
N ARG A 373 14.71 1.90 -10.93
CA ARG A 373 14.68 0.58 -11.58
C ARG A 373 14.28 0.64 -13.05
N TYR A 374 13.37 1.53 -13.43
CA TYR A 374 12.83 1.59 -14.78
C TYR A 374 13.88 1.93 -15.85
N TRP A 375 14.84 2.81 -15.54
CA TRP A 375 15.92 3.14 -16.46
C TRP A 375 17.15 2.25 -16.27
N LEU A 376 17.31 1.56 -15.14
CA LEU A 376 18.37 0.58 -14.91
C LEU A 376 18.09 -0.78 -15.55
N ASP A 377 16.82 -1.13 -15.66
CA ASP A 377 16.32 -2.38 -16.20
C ASP A 377 16.89 -2.75 -17.58
N PRO A 378 16.97 -1.84 -18.58
CA PRO A 378 17.63 -2.14 -19.85
C PRO A 378 19.13 -2.47 -19.72
N TRP A 379 19.82 -1.89 -18.73
CA TRP A 379 21.23 -2.19 -18.47
C TRP A 379 21.39 -3.55 -17.80
N ALA A 380 20.49 -3.91 -16.88
CA ALA A 380 20.43 -5.24 -16.30
C ALA A 380 20.18 -6.30 -17.38
N ASP A 381 19.24 -6.06 -18.30
CA ASP A 381 18.95 -6.96 -19.42
C ASP A 381 20.16 -7.12 -20.35
N ALA A 382 20.97 -6.07 -20.56
CA ALA A 382 22.21 -6.16 -21.32
C ALA A 382 23.28 -6.98 -20.59
N TYR A 383 23.38 -6.81 -19.27
CA TYR A 383 24.30 -7.56 -18.42
C TYR A 383 23.98 -9.07 -18.41
N THR A 384 22.71 -9.46 -18.31
CA THR A 384 22.31 -10.88 -18.28
C THR A 384 22.55 -11.60 -19.62
N ARG A 385 22.78 -10.88 -20.71
CA ARG A 385 23.15 -11.44 -22.03
C ARG A 385 24.65 -11.74 -22.15
N LEU A 386 25.49 -11.30 -21.21
CA LEU A 386 26.91 -11.62 -21.21
C LEU A 386 27.16 -13.10 -20.85
N PRO A 387 28.31 -13.69 -21.23
CA PRO A 387 28.60 -15.09 -20.96
C PRO A 387 28.54 -15.45 -19.46
N ASN A 388 27.91 -16.58 -19.12
CA ASN A 388 27.74 -17.04 -17.74
C ASN A 388 29.05 -17.12 -16.94
N ALA A 389 30.19 -17.42 -17.57
CA ALA A 389 31.49 -17.45 -16.88
C ALA A 389 31.88 -16.07 -16.29
N LEU A 390 31.44 -14.98 -16.93
CA LEU A 390 31.68 -13.62 -16.46
C LEU A 390 30.66 -13.22 -15.39
N THR A 391 29.38 -13.49 -15.63
CA THR A 391 28.26 -13.02 -14.80
C THR A 391 27.99 -13.87 -13.57
N ARG A 392 28.26 -15.19 -13.62
CA ARG A 392 28.11 -16.15 -12.51
C ARG A 392 29.44 -16.63 -11.91
N GLY A 393 30.57 -16.14 -12.40
CA GLY A 393 31.91 -16.59 -11.98
C GLY A 393 32.80 -15.44 -11.53
N LEU A 394 33.50 -14.84 -12.49
CA LEU A 394 34.58 -13.88 -12.23
C LEU A 394 34.11 -12.63 -11.48
N LEU A 395 33.01 -11.99 -11.93
CA LEU A 395 32.54 -10.74 -11.32
C LEU A 395 32.01 -10.95 -9.89
N PRO A 396 31.09 -11.90 -9.60
CA PRO A 396 30.64 -12.15 -8.23
C PRO A 396 31.79 -12.46 -7.26
N SER A 397 32.75 -13.30 -7.68
CA SER A 397 33.89 -13.69 -6.84
C SER A 397 34.79 -12.52 -6.43
N ILE A 398 34.92 -11.52 -7.30
CA ILE A 398 35.66 -10.27 -7.01
C ILE A 398 34.82 -9.37 -6.09
N LEU A 399 33.54 -9.21 -6.41
CA LEU A 399 32.64 -8.30 -5.71
C LEU A 399 32.31 -8.74 -4.28
N GLN A 400 32.19 -10.05 -4.03
CA GLN A 400 31.95 -10.60 -2.69
C GLN A 400 33.11 -10.32 -1.72
N ARG A 401 34.33 -10.09 -2.22
CA ARG A 401 35.51 -9.76 -1.40
C ARG A 401 35.60 -8.29 -1.00
N LEU A 402 34.80 -7.42 -1.63
CA LEU A 402 34.76 -6.01 -1.26
C LEU A 402 33.97 -5.84 0.04
N PRO A 403 34.54 -5.19 1.08
CA PRO A 403 33.81 -4.92 2.30
C PRO A 403 32.62 -4.00 2.00
N ASP A 404 31.51 -4.26 2.69
CA ASP A 404 30.26 -3.51 2.53
C ASP A 404 29.78 -3.04 3.91
N ALA A 405 30.47 -2.01 4.39
CA ALA A 405 30.19 -1.36 5.68
C ALA A 405 29.31 -0.12 5.50
N SER A 406 28.52 0.00 4.42
CA SER A 406 27.86 1.27 4.12
C SER A 406 26.74 1.58 5.12
N ASN A 407 26.92 2.62 5.94
CA ASN A 407 25.85 3.29 6.68
C ASN A 407 25.13 4.34 5.81
N ARG A 408 25.16 4.17 4.48
CA ARG A 408 24.63 5.14 3.52
C ARG A 408 23.20 4.81 3.12
N PRO A 409 22.40 5.81 2.71
CA PRO A 409 21.08 5.56 2.14
C PRO A 409 21.12 4.59 0.95
N VAL A 410 20.00 3.89 0.75
CA VAL A 410 19.84 2.91 -0.35
C VAL A 410 20.14 3.59 -1.69
N GLY A 411 21.02 3.00 -2.51
CA GLY A 411 21.42 3.56 -3.80
C GLY A 411 22.64 4.49 -3.77
N HIS A 412 23.18 4.80 -2.58
CA HIS A 412 24.40 5.62 -2.44
C HIS A 412 25.69 4.81 -2.20
N SER A 413 25.59 3.47 -2.18
CA SER A 413 26.74 2.58 -2.14
C SER A 413 26.91 1.85 -3.48
N LEU A 414 28.04 2.13 -4.15
CA LEU A 414 28.41 1.47 -5.40
C LEU A 414 28.67 -0.03 -5.20
N VAL A 415 29.21 -0.42 -4.05
CA VAL A 415 29.54 -1.81 -3.73
C VAL A 415 28.27 -2.67 -3.62
N ASN A 416 27.23 -2.17 -2.94
CA ASN A 416 25.97 -2.89 -2.73
C ASN A 416 25.21 -3.02 -4.06
N GLY A 417 25.25 -1.96 -4.88
CA GLY A 417 24.70 -1.99 -6.24
C GLY A 417 25.37 -3.04 -7.12
N LEU A 418 26.70 -3.17 -7.03
CA LEU A 418 27.46 -4.16 -7.79
C LEU A 418 27.25 -5.59 -7.29
N LYS A 419 27.21 -5.82 -5.96
CA LYS A 419 26.93 -7.14 -5.38
C LYS A 419 25.57 -7.70 -5.80
N ARG A 420 24.60 -6.84 -6.14
CA ARG A 420 23.28 -7.26 -6.69
C ARG A 420 23.35 -7.86 -8.09
N LEU A 421 24.42 -7.61 -8.86
CA LEU A 421 24.56 -8.13 -10.23
C LEU A 421 24.51 -9.66 -10.29
N GLU A 422 25.04 -10.34 -9.26
CA GLU A 422 25.01 -11.80 -9.15
C GLU A 422 23.57 -12.35 -9.21
N GLN A 423 22.66 -11.70 -8.46
CA GLN A 423 21.26 -12.10 -8.35
C GLN A 423 20.46 -11.84 -9.63
N LEU A 424 20.87 -10.87 -10.46
CA LEU A 424 20.16 -10.54 -11.70
C LEU A 424 20.11 -11.71 -12.69
N THR A 425 21.07 -12.63 -12.63
CA THR A 425 21.11 -13.80 -13.53
C THR A 425 20.23 -14.96 -13.07
N GLU A 426 19.69 -14.88 -11.85
CA GLU A 426 18.78 -15.88 -11.28
C GLU A 426 17.32 -15.46 -11.40
N ILE A 427 17.05 -14.18 -11.64
CA ILE A 427 15.70 -13.58 -11.61
C ILE A 427 15.21 -13.28 -13.04
N ASP A 428 13.94 -13.61 -13.31
CA ASP A 428 13.27 -13.28 -14.57
C ASP A 428 13.31 -11.76 -14.86
N PRO A 429 13.75 -11.30 -16.05
CA PRO A 429 13.76 -9.89 -16.43
C PRO A 429 12.40 -9.17 -16.32
N ARG A 430 11.30 -9.92 -16.39
CA ARG A 430 9.92 -9.42 -16.24
C ARG A 430 9.58 -9.09 -14.78
N ALA A 431 10.29 -9.68 -13.83
CA ALA A 431 10.13 -9.43 -12.40
C ALA A 431 11.04 -8.27 -11.93
N SER A 432 10.83 -7.08 -12.49
CA SER A 432 11.67 -5.89 -12.24
C SER A 432 11.84 -5.59 -10.75
N ILE A 433 10.75 -5.59 -9.98
CA ILE A 433 10.81 -5.31 -8.54
C ILE A 433 11.65 -6.32 -7.77
N LEU A 434 11.69 -7.61 -8.15
CA LEU A 434 12.56 -8.58 -7.49
C LEU A 434 14.05 -8.29 -7.77
N ARG A 435 14.42 -7.86 -8.97
CA ARG A 435 15.83 -7.55 -9.29
C ARG A 435 16.41 -6.42 -8.43
N TRP A 436 15.57 -5.44 -8.07
CA TRP A 436 16.02 -4.23 -7.38
C TRP A 436 15.51 -4.13 -5.93
N GLY A 437 14.51 -4.92 -5.59
CA GLY A 437 13.80 -4.94 -4.31
C GLY A 437 13.78 -6.31 -3.63
N SER A 438 14.28 -7.40 -4.23
CA SER A 438 14.39 -8.69 -3.51
C SER A 438 15.50 -8.66 -2.47
N TYR A 439 15.25 -9.36 -1.36
CA TYR A 439 16.20 -9.51 -0.27
C TYR A 439 16.77 -10.92 -0.20
N PHE A 440 15.92 -11.94 -0.28
CA PHE A 440 16.37 -13.33 -0.34
C PHE A 440 16.25 -13.89 -1.76
N SER A 441 17.40 -14.17 -2.38
CA SER A 441 17.44 -14.93 -3.64
C SER A 441 16.87 -16.35 -3.45
N PRO A 442 16.46 -17.05 -4.51
CA PRO A 442 15.99 -18.43 -4.40
C PRO A 442 16.99 -19.34 -3.68
N THR A 443 18.29 -19.15 -3.95
CA THR A 443 19.39 -19.86 -3.29
C THR A 443 19.47 -19.55 -1.79
N GLN A 444 19.30 -18.30 -1.38
CA GLN A 444 19.28 -17.89 0.02
C GLN A 444 18.04 -18.41 0.76
N ARG A 445 16.86 -18.39 0.12
CA ARG A 445 15.64 -18.97 0.71
C ARG A 445 15.79 -20.47 0.93
N ARG A 446 16.31 -21.20 -0.07
CA ARG A 446 16.59 -22.64 0.05
C ARG A 446 17.54 -22.97 1.21
N ALA A 447 18.56 -22.15 1.44
CA ALA A 447 19.48 -22.34 2.57
C ALA A 447 18.85 -21.97 3.93
N LEU A 448 17.92 -21.00 3.93
CA LEU A 448 17.22 -20.54 5.11
C LEU A 448 16.16 -21.54 5.59
N TRP A 449 15.33 -22.07 4.69
CA TRP A 449 14.29 -23.05 5.02
C TRP A 449 14.89 -24.39 5.45
N LYS A 450 14.30 -25.04 6.45
CA LYS A 450 14.61 -26.45 6.71
C LYS A 450 14.05 -27.32 5.57
N PRO A 451 14.69 -28.46 5.24
CA PRO A 451 14.27 -29.32 4.15
C PRO A 451 12.79 -29.78 4.22
N ALA A 452 12.23 -29.93 5.43
CA ALA A 452 10.84 -30.35 5.62
C ALA A 452 9.80 -29.28 5.21
N PHE A 453 10.21 -28.01 5.09
CA PHE A 453 9.33 -26.89 4.76
C PHE A 453 9.65 -26.27 3.40
N TRP A 454 10.69 -26.74 2.72
CA TRP A 454 11.09 -26.29 1.38
C TRP A 454 10.47 -27.17 0.29
N ASN A 455 9.91 -26.53 -0.72
CA ASN A 455 9.46 -27.13 -1.96
C ASN A 455 10.05 -26.35 -3.15
N GLU A 456 10.57 -27.04 -4.16
CA GLU A 456 11.14 -26.41 -5.36
C GLU A 456 10.12 -25.52 -6.10
N SER A 457 8.81 -25.75 -5.96
CA SER A 457 7.79 -24.83 -6.50
C SER A 457 7.80 -23.44 -5.84
N GLN A 458 8.36 -23.31 -4.63
CA GLN A 458 8.53 -22.03 -3.92
C GLN A 458 9.68 -21.20 -4.50
N ALA A 459 10.65 -21.80 -5.20
CA ALA A 459 11.83 -21.09 -5.70
C ALA A 459 11.46 -19.91 -6.62
N HIS A 460 10.38 -20.05 -7.40
CA HIS A 460 9.97 -19.10 -8.44
C HIS A 460 8.54 -18.58 -8.27
N ASN A 461 7.92 -18.73 -7.08
CA ASN A 461 6.54 -18.31 -6.82
C ASN A 461 6.32 -16.79 -7.06
N ALA A 462 7.18 -15.94 -6.51
CA ALA A 462 7.10 -14.49 -6.65
C ALA A 462 7.39 -14.05 -8.09
N GLU A 463 8.35 -14.71 -8.76
CA GLU A 463 8.65 -14.46 -10.17
C GLU A 463 7.48 -14.82 -11.08
N ALA A 464 6.79 -15.94 -10.81
CA ALA A 464 5.62 -16.37 -11.55
C ALA A 464 4.47 -15.35 -11.43
N ILE A 465 4.20 -14.81 -10.24
CA ILE A 465 3.20 -13.76 -10.02
C ILE A 465 3.53 -12.51 -10.85
N LEU A 466 4.76 -12.00 -10.72
CA LEU A 466 5.18 -10.77 -11.38
C LEU A 466 5.25 -10.90 -12.90
N SER A 467 5.77 -12.02 -13.41
CA SER A 467 5.86 -12.28 -14.85
C SER A 467 4.48 -12.51 -15.48
N SER A 468 3.57 -13.18 -14.77
CA SER A 468 2.19 -13.37 -15.22
C SER A 468 1.46 -12.02 -15.33
N ALA A 469 1.60 -11.13 -14.33
CA ALA A 469 1.06 -9.78 -14.40
C ALA A 469 1.69 -8.96 -15.55
N PHE A 470 2.99 -9.13 -15.80
CA PHE A 470 3.70 -8.49 -16.92
C PHE A 470 3.23 -8.99 -18.30
N ASP A 471 2.84 -10.25 -18.42
CA ASP A 471 2.36 -10.88 -19.65
C ASP A 471 0.89 -10.57 -19.97
N MET A 472 0.10 -10.09 -19.01
CA MET A 472 -1.29 -9.67 -19.22
C MET A 472 -1.45 -8.49 -20.19
N LEU A 473 -0.41 -7.67 -20.34
CA LEU A 473 -0.38 -6.52 -21.26
C LEU A 473 0.46 -6.83 -22.51
N ASP A 474 0.03 -7.82 -23.29
CA ASP A 474 0.73 -8.22 -24.51
C ASP A 474 0.73 -7.12 -25.59
N GLY A 475 1.79 -7.04 -26.39
CA GLY A 475 1.97 -6.04 -27.44
C GLY A 475 2.35 -4.62 -26.99
N ALA A 476 2.41 -4.35 -25.68
CA ALA A 476 2.89 -3.07 -25.14
C ALA A 476 4.42 -3.01 -24.97
N GLY A 477 4.94 -1.79 -24.85
CA GLY A 477 6.35 -1.56 -24.54
C GLY A 477 6.75 -2.10 -23.16
N ARG A 478 8.05 -2.32 -22.97
CA ARG A 478 8.58 -2.95 -21.75
C ARG A 478 8.29 -2.11 -20.50
N LEU A 479 8.38 -0.78 -20.58
CA LEU A 479 8.12 0.10 -19.44
C LEU A 479 6.65 0.01 -19.05
N ASP A 480 5.74 0.07 -20.01
CA ASP A 480 4.30 -0.05 -19.78
C ASP A 480 3.91 -1.38 -19.14
N ARG A 481 4.47 -2.50 -19.63
CA ARG A 481 4.25 -3.83 -19.03
C ARG A 481 4.77 -3.92 -17.59
N THR A 482 5.89 -3.24 -17.31
CA THR A 482 6.45 -3.16 -15.94
C THR A 482 5.54 -2.34 -15.04
N LEU A 483 5.10 -1.15 -15.49
CA LEU A 483 4.18 -0.28 -14.74
C LEU A 483 2.83 -0.96 -14.50
N TYR A 484 2.33 -1.72 -15.48
CA TYR A 484 1.12 -2.52 -15.30
C TYR A 484 1.33 -3.59 -14.22
N SER A 485 2.40 -4.39 -14.30
CA SER A 485 2.72 -5.41 -13.28
C SER A 485 2.84 -4.79 -11.88
N ASP A 486 3.55 -3.66 -11.75
CA ASP A 486 3.68 -2.94 -10.49
C ASP A 486 2.33 -2.41 -9.98
N SER A 487 1.44 -1.93 -10.86
CA SER A 487 0.09 -1.48 -10.49
C SER A 487 -0.82 -2.60 -9.97
N GLN A 488 -0.55 -3.85 -10.36
CA GLN A 488 -1.32 -5.02 -9.93
C GLN A 488 -0.72 -5.71 -8.70
N THR A 489 0.55 -5.45 -8.38
CA THR A 489 1.29 -6.22 -7.36
C THR A 489 1.94 -5.33 -6.32
N TYR A 490 2.97 -4.55 -6.70
CA TYR A 490 3.78 -3.74 -5.80
C TYR A 490 3.01 -2.58 -5.19
N LEU A 491 2.28 -1.81 -6.00
CA LEU A 491 1.49 -0.67 -5.53
C LEU A 491 0.42 -1.11 -4.51
N PRO A 492 -0.52 -2.02 -4.83
CA PRO A 492 -1.57 -2.42 -3.91
C PRO A 492 -1.08 -3.33 -2.76
N GLY A 493 0.05 -4.02 -2.92
CA GLY A 493 0.57 -4.98 -1.94
C GLY A 493 1.58 -4.39 -0.93
N ASP A 494 2.37 -3.40 -1.33
CA ASP A 494 3.38 -2.76 -0.49
C ASP A 494 2.95 -1.34 -0.11
N LEU A 495 2.96 -0.44 -1.09
CA LEU A 495 2.86 1.00 -0.83
C LEU A 495 1.52 1.40 -0.22
N LEU A 496 0.41 0.91 -0.77
CA LEU A 496 -0.93 1.26 -0.29
C LEU A 496 -1.27 0.56 1.03
N VAL A 497 -0.75 -0.66 1.25
CA VAL A 497 -0.88 -1.36 2.54
C VAL A 497 -0.18 -0.56 3.62
N LYS A 498 1.08 -0.17 3.41
CA LYS A 498 1.81 0.72 4.32
C LYS A 498 1.06 2.03 4.55
N ALA A 499 0.66 2.71 3.47
CA ALA A 499 0.01 4.01 3.56
C ALA A 499 -1.26 3.96 4.43
N ASP A 500 -2.15 3.01 4.15
CA ASP A 500 -3.40 2.87 4.91
C ASP A 500 -3.14 2.43 6.35
N ARG A 501 -2.37 1.35 6.57
CA ARG A 501 -2.17 0.79 7.92
C ARG A 501 -1.48 1.77 8.85
N MET A 502 -0.46 2.47 8.38
CA MET A 502 0.34 3.37 9.23
C MET A 502 -0.38 4.68 9.54
N THR A 503 -1.13 5.23 8.56
CA THR A 503 -1.97 6.41 8.82
C THR A 503 -3.13 6.08 9.76
N MET A 504 -3.74 4.90 9.59
CA MET A 504 -4.90 4.49 10.40
C MET A 504 -4.57 3.95 11.78
N ALA A 505 -3.36 3.42 11.98
CA ALA A 505 -2.85 3.18 13.32
C ALA A 505 -2.77 4.47 14.16
N ALA A 506 -2.80 5.65 13.51
CA ALA A 506 -2.90 6.96 14.13
C ALA A 506 -4.26 7.65 13.91
N SER A 507 -5.29 6.94 13.45
CA SER A 507 -6.62 7.51 13.15
C SER A 507 -6.57 8.74 12.20
N LEU A 508 -5.65 8.73 11.24
CA LEU A 508 -5.44 9.79 10.24
C LEU A 508 -5.84 9.29 8.86
N GLU A 509 -6.65 10.06 8.12
CA GLU A 509 -6.97 9.70 6.74
C GLU A 509 -5.92 10.19 5.75
N GLY A 510 -5.20 9.26 5.11
CA GLY A 510 -4.41 9.55 3.91
C GLY A 510 -5.27 9.71 2.65
N ARG A 511 -4.97 10.72 1.83
CA ARG A 511 -5.57 10.93 0.50
C ARG A 511 -4.49 11.16 -0.55
N SER A 512 -4.52 10.39 -1.64
CA SER A 512 -3.48 10.42 -2.68
C SER A 512 -4.05 10.89 -4.03
N PRO A 513 -3.87 12.16 -4.42
CA PRO A 513 -4.39 12.70 -5.68
C PRO A 513 -3.89 11.99 -6.94
N PHE A 514 -2.64 11.53 -6.95
CA PHE A 514 -2.11 10.81 -8.11
C PHE A 514 -2.79 9.45 -8.34
N LEU A 515 -3.38 8.84 -7.30
CA LEU A 515 -4.15 7.59 -7.42
C LEU A 515 -5.59 7.81 -7.93
N ASP A 516 -5.95 9.04 -8.31
CA ASP A 516 -7.20 9.27 -9.02
C ASP A 516 -7.23 8.50 -10.33
N HIS A 517 -8.28 7.72 -10.56
CA HIS A 517 -8.35 6.89 -11.75
C HIS A 517 -8.29 7.70 -13.06
N HIS A 518 -8.75 8.96 -13.09
CA HIS A 518 -8.59 9.81 -14.26
C HIS A 518 -7.12 10.17 -14.54
N VAL A 519 -6.31 10.34 -13.49
CA VAL A 519 -4.86 10.58 -13.59
C VAL A 519 -4.17 9.29 -14.01
N ALA A 520 -4.54 8.16 -13.42
CA ALA A 520 -3.96 6.85 -13.72
C ALA A 520 -4.25 6.39 -15.16
N GLU A 521 -5.49 6.52 -15.63
CA GLU A 521 -5.89 6.20 -17.01
C GLU A 521 -5.19 7.11 -18.04
N PHE A 522 -5.06 8.41 -17.73
CA PHE A 522 -4.27 9.32 -18.55
C PHE A 522 -2.81 8.88 -18.62
N ALA A 523 -2.20 8.61 -17.46
CA ALA A 523 -0.81 8.19 -17.37
C ALA A 523 -0.57 6.86 -18.09
N ALA A 524 -1.44 5.86 -17.94
CA ALA A 524 -1.33 4.57 -18.62
C ALA A 524 -1.21 4.73 -20.14
N ARG A 525 -2.02 5.61 -20.73
CA ARG A 525 -2.07 5.89 -22.16
C ARG A 525 -0.98 6.84 -22.68
N LEU A 526 -0.14 7.42 -21.81
CA LEU A 526 1.01 8.22 -22.28
C LEU A 526 2.00 7.36 -23.08
N PRO A 527 2.60 7.91 -24.14
CA PRO A 527 3.79 7.31 -24.76
C PRO A 527 4.91 7.13 -23.71
N GLU A 528 5.64 6.01 -23.73
CA GLU A 528 6.70 5.71 -22.75
C GLU A 528 7.74 6.83 -22.63
N LYS A 529 8.08 7.49 -23.74
CA LYS A 529 9.00 8.64 -23.79
C LYS A 529 8.54 9.87 -22.98
N MET A 530 7.24 9.98 -22.71
CA MET A 530 6.66 11.03 -21.88
C MET A 530 6.66 10.66 -20.39
N LYS A 531 6.70 9.36 -20.07
CA LYS A 531 6.90 8.89 -18.69
C LYS A 531 8.38 8.98 -18.31
N MET A 532 9.25 8.54 -19.22
CA MET A 532 10.69 8.45 -18.99
C MET A 532 11.48 8.93 -20.21
N HIS A 533 12.41 9.86 -20.01
CA HIS A 533 13.33 10.35 -21.04
C HIS A 533 14.78 10.15 -20.60
N GLY A 534 15.47 9.18 -21.21
CA GLY A 534 16.81 8.77 -20.77
C GLY A 534 16.79 8.22 -19.33
N ARG A 535 17.48 8.91 -18.41
CA ARG A 535 17.49 8.56 -16.97
C ARG A 535 16.48 9.37 -16.13
N THR A 536 15.70 10.23 -16.78
CA THR A 536 14.74 11.11 -16.12
C THR A 536 13.36 10.48 -16.16
N GLY A 537 12.95 9.88 -15.02
CA GLY A 537 11.58 9.47 -14.77
C GLY A 537 10.67 10.67 -14.47
N LYS A 538 9.35 10.45 -14.49
CA LYS A 538 8.33 11.50 -14.32
C LYS A 538 8.53 12.66 -15.30
N TYR A 539 8.95 12.37 -16.52
CA TYR A 539 9.40 13.40 -17.46
C TYR A 539 8.30 14.43 -17.75
N LEU A 540 7.11 13.99 -18.17
CA LEU A 540 5.99 14.89 -18.43
C LEU A 540 5.57 15.67 -17.16
N LEU A 541 5.53 15.01 -16.00
CA LEU A 541 5.14 15.65 -14.73
C LEU A 541 6.09 16.77 -14.33
N ARG A 542 7.40 16.52 -14.45
CA ARG A 542 8.44 17.51 -14.16
C ARG A 542 8.29 18.74 -15.04
N ASN A 543 8.05 18.56 -16.34
CA ASN A 543 7.85 19.68 -17.27
C ASN A 543 6.53 20.40 -17.00
N ALA A 544 5.43 19.67 -16.85
CA ALA A 544 4.10 20.23 -16.63
C ALA A 544 4.02 21.13 -15.39
N PHE A 545 4.81 20.83 -14.35
CA PHE A 545 4.80 21.55 -13.08
C PHE A 545 6.11 22.28 -12.76
N ALA A 546 7.01 22.46 -13.74
CA ALA A 546 8.32 23.06 -13.51
C ALA A 546 8.23 24.43 -12.81
N GLU A 547 7.32 25.28 -13.27
CA GLU A 547 7.13 26.63 -12.72
C GLU A 547 6.55 26.65 -11.30
N MET A 548 5.95 25.54 -10.84
CA MET A 548 5.41 25.43 -9.49
C MET A 548 6.48 25.02 -8.47
N LEU A 549 7.57 24.42 -8.92
CA LEU A 549 8.55 23.78 -8.03
C LEU A 549 9.78 24.68 -7.82
N PRO A 550 10.29 24.79 -6.59
CA PRO A 550 11.61 25.38 -6.35
C PRO A 550 12.72 24.69 -7.17
N GLU A 551 13.73 25.44 -7.64
CA GLU A 551 14.82 24.88 -8.46
C GLU A 551 15.56 23.72 -7.77
N ASN A 552 15.78 23.84 -6.45
CA ASN A 552 16.43 22.79 -5.66
C ASN A 552 15.58 21.51 -5.55
N VAL A 553 14.25 21.60 -5.64
CA VAL A 553 13.33 20.44 -5.67
C VAL A 553 13.34 19.76 -7.03
N LEU A 554 13.34 20.54 -8.13
CA LEU A 554 13.39 20.00 -9.49
C LEU A 554 14.66 19.18 -9.74
N GLY A 555 15.80 19.67 -9.27
CA GLY A 555 17.09 18.99 -9.40
C GLY A 555 17.32 17.85 -8.41
N HIS A 556 16.48 17.74 -7.36
CA HIS A 556 16.68 16.76 -6.29
C HIS A 556 16.37 15.32 -6.77
N LYS A 557 17.27 14.40 -6.42
CA LYS A 557 17.03 12.96 -6.52
C LYS A 557 16.43 12.51 -5.19
N LYS A 558 15.11 12.26 -5.18
CA LYS A 558 14.36 11.75 -4.01
C LYS A 558 15.12 10.61 -3.33
N GLN A 559 15.34 10.74 -2.02
CA GLN A 559 16.00 9.71 -1.22
C GLN A 559 14.98 8.75 -0.60
N GLY A 560 13.72 9.21 -0.43
CA GLY A 560 12.62 8.43 0.11
C GLY A 560 12.69 8.29 1.64
N PHE A 561 11.67 7.68 2.24
CA PHE A 561 11.57 7.45 3.69
C PHE A 561 12.48 6.31 4.20
N GLY A 562 13.74 6.29 3.74
CA GLY A 562 14.72 5.29 4.16
C GLY A 562 15.18 5.53 5.60
N ILE A 563 15.28 4.46 6.39
CA ILE A 563 15.83 4.48 7.75
C ILE A 563 17.07 3.57 7.84
N PRO A 564 18.03 3.84 8.74
CA PRO A 564 19.31 3.14 8.77
C PRO A 564 19.24 1.78 9.49
N VAL A 565 18.33 0.89 9.07
CA VAL A 565 18.12 -0.43 9.70
C VAL A 565 19.39 -1.28 9.82
N GLY A 566 20.29 -1.19 8.84
CA GLY A 566 21.57 -1.90 8.87
C GLY A 566 22.51 -1.36 9.96
N ALA A 567 22.47 -0.07 10.26
CA ALA A 567 23.23 0.47 11.39
C ALA A 567 22.61 0.01 12.72
N TRP A 568 21.29 -0.01 12.82
CA TRP A 568 20.61 -0.43 14.04
C TRP A 568 20.90 -1.87 14.42
N PHE A 569 20.81 -2.80 13.47
CA PHE A 569 21.08 -4.21 13.74
C PHE A 569 22.55 -4.57 13.89
N ARG A 570 23.46 -3.63 13.57
CA ARG A 570 24.89 -3.80 13.80
C ARG A 570 25.31 -3.42 15.22
N ASP A 571 24.64 -2.45 15.81
CA ASP A 571 25.03 -1.91 17.13
C ASP A 571 23.84 -1.84 18.11
N PRO A 572 22.97 -0.81 18.10
CA PRO A 572 22.01 -0.59 19.18
C PRO A 572 20.98 -1.72 19.36
N LEU A 573 20.70 -2.51 18.32
CA LEU A 573 19.74 -3.62 18.36
C LEU A 573 20.41 -5.00 18.20
N ALA A 574 21.73 -5.09 18.09
CA ALA A 574 22.42 -6.35 17.77
C ALA A 574 22.09 -7.50 18.75
N ALA A 575 22.16 -7.23 20.05
CA ALA A 575 21.86 -8.22 21.09
C ALA A 575 20.38 -8.64 21.07
N TRP A 576 19.47 -7.66 20.95
CA TRP A 576 18.02 -7.91 20.88
C TRP A 576 17.64 -8.75 19.66
N THR A 577 18.20 -8.42 18.49
CA THR A 577 17.97 -9.18 17.25
C THR A 577 18.49 -10.61 17.36
N ARG A 578 19.69 -10.80 17.92
CA ARG A 578 20.26 -12.15 18.12
C ARG A 578 19.37 -12.99 19.03
N GLU A 579 18.96 -12.45 20.18
CA GLU A 579 18.06 -13.14 21.11
C GLU A 579 16.73 -13.48 20.42
N ARG A 580 16.16 -12.55 19.66
CA ARG A 580 14.87 -12.74 19.01
C ARG A 580 14.88 -13.80 17.90
N LEU A 581 16.00 -13.93 17.18
CA LEU A 581 16.10 -14.83 16.03
C LEU A 581 16.76 -16.18 16.35
N LEU A 582 17.60 -16.25 17.40
CA LEU A 582 18.39 -17.43 17.75
C LEU A 582 18.27 -17.85 19.23
N GLY A 583 17.51 -17.13 20.05
CA GLY A 583 17.22 -17.51 21.43
C GLY A 583 16.51 -18.87 21.54
N VAL A 584 16.45 -19.40 22.75
CA VAL A 584 15.91 -20.76 23.03
C VAL A 584 14.47 -20.92 22.51
N ASP A 585 13.66 -19.87 22.63
CA ASP A 585 12.26 -19.84 22.21
C ASP A 585 12.05 -19.03 20.91
N ALA A 586 13.07 -18.93 20.06
CA ALA A 586 12.99 -18.16 18.82
C ALA A 586 11.82 -18.66 17.94
N PRO A 587 10.81 -17.82 17.64
CA PRO A 587 9.61 -18.27 16.93
C PRO A 587 9.91 -18.96 15.61
N LEU A 588 10.95 -18.51 14.91
CA LEU A 588 11.29 -18.98 13.56
C LEU A 588 12.09 -20.29 13.56
N ALA A 589 12.58 -20.76 14.72
CA ALA A 589 13.40 -21.97 14.83
C ALA A 589 12.69 -23.22 14.33
N ALA A 590 11.35 -23.25 14.32
CA ALA A 590 10.59 -24.36 13.74
C ALA A 590 10.83 -24.48 12.22
N TRP A 591 10.82 -23.37 11.48
CA TRP A 591 10.80 -23.33 10.02
C TRP A 591 12.18 -23.19 9.39
N PHE A 592 13.06 -22.42 10.03
CA PHE A 592 14.33 -22.01 9.46
C PHE A 592 15.52 -22.71 10.11
N ASN A 593 16.60 -22.82 9.35
CA ASN A 593 17.88 -23.33 9.79
C ASN A 593 18.58 -22.27 10.67
N PRO A 594 18.77 -22.52 11.99
CA PRO A 594 19.41 -21.56 12.88
C PRO A 594 20.84 -21.20 12.44
N LYS A 595 21.56 -22.15 11.82
CA LYS A 595 22.91 -21.91 11.34
C LYS A 595 22.95 -20.87 10.22
N ALA A 596 21.98 -20.93 9.29
CA ALA A 596 21.89 -19.95 8.21
C ALA A 596 21.60 -18.54 8.72
N ILE A 597 20.76 -18.42 9.76
CA ILE A 597 20.48 -17.14 10.43
C ILE A 597 21.72 -16.63 11.17
N GLU A 598 22.43 -17.51 11.89
CA GLU A 598 23.65 -17.15 12.62
C GLU A 598 24.78 -16.68 11.69
N ASP A 599 24.99 -17.36 10.57
CA ASP A 599 26.00 -16.97 9.58
C ASP A 599 25.68 -15.59 9.00
N MET A 600 24.40 -15.33 8.66
CA MET A 600 23.94 -14.03 8.19
C MET A 600 24.12 -12.92 9.22
N LEU A 601 23.78 -13.14 10.49
CA LEU A 601 24.00 -12.16 11.56
C LEU A 601 25.50 -11.87 11.75
N THR A 602 26.33 -12.91 11.71
CA THR A 602 27.79 -12.77 11.86
C THR A 602 28.38 -11.97 10.70
N GLU A 603 28.01 -12.28 9.46
CA GLU A 603 28.45 -11.52 8.28
C GLU A 603 28.05 -10.03 8.32
N HIS A 604 26.89 -9.72 8.90
CA HIS A 604 26.41 -8.35 9.06
C HIS A 604 27.16 -7.57 10.12
N LEU A 605 27.39 -8.20 11.28
CA LEU A 605 28.15 -7.63 12.40
C LEU A 605 29.60 -7.39 12.00
N ASP A 606 30.21 -8.31 11.25
CA ASP A 606 31.58 -8.20 10.74
C ASP A 606 31.72 -7.16 9.61
N GLY A 607 30.62 -6.61 9.06
CA GLY A 607 30.66 -5.68 7.92
C GLY A 607 31.06 -6.34 6.58
N ARG A 608 30.98 -7.67 6.49
CA ARG A 608 31.27 -8.42 5.25
C ARG A 608 30.17 -8.24 4.21
N VAL A 609 28.90 -8.29 4.67
CA VAL A 609 27.71 -8.14 3.85
C VAL A 609 26.66 -7.32 4.60
N ASP A 610 26.06 -6.34 3.94
CA ASP A 610 24.90 -5.65 4.51
C ASP A 610 23.62 -6.50 4.38
N HIS A 611 23.29 -7.22 5.46
CA HIS A 611 22.04 -7.97 5.62
C HIS A 611 20.92 -7.17 6.30
N GLY A 612 21.06 -5.86 6.53
CA GLY A 612 20.14 -5.08 7.38
C GLY A 612 18.66 -5.26 7.01
N LYS A 613 18.33 -5.27 5.71
CA LYS A 613 16.96 -5.47 5.25
C LYS A 613 16.47 -6.93 5.28
N ARG A 614 17.37 -7.91 5.18
CA ARG A 614 17.06 -9.34 5.40
C ARG A 614 16.77 -9.61 6.87
N ILE A 615 17.60 -9.03 7.74
CA ILE A 615 17.44 -9.08 9.19
C ILE A 615 16.12 -8.40 9.58
N TRP A 616 15.81 -7.23 9.01
CA TRP A 616 14.53 -6.57 9.19
C TRP A 616 13.35 -7.50 8.87
N ALA A 617 13.37 -8.17 7.72
CA ALA A 617 12.31 -9.10 7.33
C ALA A 617 12.18 -10.27 8.32
N LEU A 618 13.28 -10.86 8.77
CA LEU A 618 13.22 -11.92 9.78
C LEU A 618 12.73 -11.43 11.14
N VAL A 619 13.11 -10.21 11.54
CA VAL A 619 12.61 -9.59 12.78
C VAL A 619 11.11 -9.38 12.69
N MET A 620 10.60 -8.76 11.64
CA MET A 620 9.16 -8.51 11.46
C MET A 620 8.36 -9.82 11.42
N LEU A 621 8.88 -10.85 10.75
CA LEU A 621 8.27 -12.18 10.75
C LEU A 621 8.30 -12.86 12.12
N SER A 622 9.40 -12.73 12.86
CA SER A 622 9.52 -13.25 14.23
C SER A 622 8.57 -12.53 15.19
N LEU A 623 8.42 -11.21 15.03
CA LEU A 623 7.46 -10.39 15.78
C LEU A 623 6.02 -10.86 15.56
N TRP A 624 5.64 -11.13 14.32
CA TRP A 624 4.29 -11.56 13.97
C TRP A 624 3.95 -12.98 14.44
N LYS A 625 4.94 -13.88 14.37
CA LYS A 625 4.71 -15.30 14.67
C LYS A 625 4.50 -15.57 16.17
N LYS A 626 5.09 -14.75 17.03
CA LYS A 626 4.91 -14.82 18.49
C LYS A 626 3.43 -14.64 18.83
#